data_AF-A0ABD1D0A8-F1
#
_entry.id   AF-A0ABD1D0A8-F1
#
_cell.length_a   1.000
_cell.length_b   1.000
_cell.length_c   1.000
_cell.angle_alpha   90.00
_cell.angle_beta   90.00
_cell.angle_gamma   90.00
#
_symmetry.space_group_name_H-M   'P 1'
#
loop_
_entity.id
_entity.type
_entity.pdbx_description
1 polymer ?
#
loop_
_entity_poly.entity_id
_entity_poly.type
_entity_poly.pdbx_seq_one_letter_code
_entity_poly.pdbx_strand_id
1 'polypeptide(L)'
;GYGYGLPISRLYARYFHGDLALFSCEGYGSDAVIYLKALSDEANELLPIFNKTSSRFYKATVPTGDWSNQNQKYYTPAKIV
;
A
#
# COMPACT_ATOMS: atom_id res chain seq x y z
N GLY A 1 -10.79 17.35 5.43
CA GLY A 1 -9.40 17.06 5.83
C GLY A 1 -8.59 16.76 4.58
N TYR A 2 -7.30 17.10 4.56
CA TYR A 2 -6.46 17.04 3.35
C TYR A 2 -6.02 15.64 2.91
N GLY A 3 -6.45 14.57 3.57
CA GLY A 3 -6.15 13.18 3.18
C GLY A 3 -4.71 12.70 3.48
N TYR A 4 -3.85 13.55 4.05
CA TYR A 4 -2.44 13.20 4.31
C TYR A 4 -2.19 12.46 5.63
N GLY A 5 -3.16 12.38 6.53
CA GLY A 5 -2.95 11.85 7.88
C GLY A 5 -2.42 10.41 7.89
N LEU A 6 -3.09 9.50 7.18
CA LEU A 6 -2.70 8.10 7.10
C LEU A 6 -1.32 7.87 6.44
N PRO A 7 -1.04 8.41 5.23
CA PRO A 7 0.27 8.19 4.60
C PRO A 7 1.42 8.82 5.42
N ILE A 8 1.22 10.01 6.01
CA ILE A 8 2.25 10.64 6.86
C ILE A 8 2.48 9.82 8.14
N SER A 9 1.41 9.36 8.81
CA SER A 9 1.55 8.54 10.02
C SER A 9 2.31 7.23 9.75
N ARG A 10 2.08 6.62 8.58
CA ARG A 10 2.83 5.42 8.15
C ARG A 10 4.32 5.73 7.89
N LEU A 11 4.65 6.90 7.34
CA LEU A 11 6.04 7.33 7.18
C LEU A 11 6.74 7.48 8.53
N TYR A 12 6.07 8.07 9.54
CA TYR A 12 6.62 8.19 10.89
C TYR A 12 6.92 6.83 11.53
N ALA A 13 6.00 5.86 11.40
CA ALA A 13 6.24 4.52 11.93
C ALA A 13 7.43 3.84 11.23
N ARG A 14 7.52 3.94 9.90
CA ARG A 14 8.59 3.30 9.11
C ARG A 14 9.95 3.94 9.28
N TYR A 15 10.01 5.21 9.68
CA TYR A 15 11.26 5.93 9.86
C TYR A 15 12.22 5.23 10.82
N PHE A 16 11.71 4.57 11.86
CA PHE A 16 12.50 3.75 12.80
C PHE A 16 12.24 2.25 12.66
N HIS A 17 12.13 1.77 11.42
CA HIS A 17 11.89 0.34 11.10
C HIS A 17 10.59 -0.26 11.70
N GLY A 18 9.61 0.57 12.00
CA GLY A 18 8.25 0.15 12.35
C GLY A 18 7.32 0.03 11.12
N ASP A 19 6.01 -0.06 11.35
CA ASP A 19 4.99 0.06 10.30
C ASP A 19 3.62 0.44 10.87
N LEU A 20 2.71 0.89 10.00
CA LEU A 20 1.30 1.13 10.32
C LEU A 20 0.39 0.32 9.39
N ALA A 21 -0.33 -0.63 9.98
CA ALA A 21 -1.30 -1.48 9.31
C ALA A 21 -2.74 -1.06 9.64
N LEU A 22 -3.62 -1.18 8.66
CA LEU A 22 -5.07 -0.98 8.82
C LEU A 22 -5.79 -2.26 8.43
N PHE A 23 -6.69 -2.69 9.30
CA PHE A 23 -7.61 -3.80 9.06
C PHE A 23 -9.02 -3.25 9.21
N SER A 24 -9.91 -3.56 8.27
CA SER A 24 -11.29 -3.09 8.32
C SER A 24 -12.24 -4.24 8.09
N CYS A 25 -13.31 -4.25 8.87
CA CYS A 25 -14.43 -5.17 8.75
C CYS A 25 -15.68 -4.33 8.53
N GLU A 26 -16.17 -4.32 7.30
CA GLU A 26 -17.36 -3.57 6.91
C GLU A 26 -18.55 -3.93 7.82
N GLY A 27 -19.24 -2.92 8.35
CA GLY A 27 -20.34 -3.09 9.30
C GLY A 27 -19.94 -3.35 10.76
N TYR A 28 -18.64 -3.49 11.07
CA TYR A 28 -18.14 -3.66 12.43
C TYR A 28 -17.21 -2.50 12.86
N GLY A 29 -16.16 -2.22 12.08
CA GLY A 29 -15.18 -1.20 12.43
C GLY A 29 -13.85 -1.33 11.69
N SER A 30 -12.87 -0.55 12.12
CA SER A 30 -11.51 -0.57 11.59
C SER A 30 -10.49 -0.53 12.71
N ASP A 31 -9.51 -1.43 12.65
CA ASP A 31 -8.39 -1.51 13.56
C ASP A 31 -7.13 -0.91 12.92
N ALA A 32 -6.43 -0.07 13.68
CA ALA A 32 -5.15 0.51 13.29
C ALA A 32 -4.06 0.04 14.24
N VAL A 33 -3.03 -0.63 13.70
CA VAL A 33 -1.92 -1.19 14.49
C VAL A 33 -0.62 -0.52 14.09
N ILE A 34 0.09 0.01 15.09
CA ILE A 34 1.42 0.61 14.94
C ILE A 34 2.44 -0.36 15.51
N TYR A 35 3.39 -0.78 14.68
CA TYR A 35 4.53 -1.61 15.06
C TYR A 35 5.75 -0.71 15.24
N LEU A 36 6.48 -0.89 16.34
CA LEU A 36 7.71 -0.16 16.66
C LEU A 36 8.79 -1.14 17.11
N LYS A 37 10.05 -0.70 17.00
CA LYS A 37 11.17 -1.41 17.59
C LYS A 37 11.13 -1.30 19.11
N ALA A 38 11.27 -2.44 19.79
CA ALA A 38 11.30 -2.49 21.25
C ALA A 38 12.65 -1.99 21.81
N LEU A 39 13.74 -2.22 21.07
CA LEU A 39 15.09 -1.82 21.44
C LEU A 39 15.52 -0.60 20.64
N SER A 40 16.10 0.39 21.34
CA SER A 40 16.59 1.64 20.74
C SER A 40 17.68 1.41 19.71
N ASP A 41 18.56 0.43 19.95
CA ASP A 41 19.69 0.11 19.04
C ASP A 41 19.23 -0.42 17.68
N GLU A 42 18.03 -0.98 17.60
CA GLU A 42 17.42 -1.41 16.34
C GLU A 42 16.61 -0.30 15.64
N ALA A 43 16.30 0.78 16.36
CA ALA A 43 15.47 1.89 15.90
C ALA A 43 16.31 2.90 15.09
N ASN A 44 16.95 2.42 14.03
CA ASN A 44 17.76 3.25 13.12
C ASN A 44 16.90 3.95 12.07
N GLU A 45 17.40 5.08 11.57
CA GLU A 45 16.70 5.86 10.55
C GLU A 45 16.66 5.14 9.19
N LEU A 46 15.47 5.01 8.61
CA LEU A 46 15.27 4.49 7.26
C LEU A 46 15.20 5.64 6.25
N LEU A 47 16.35 5.98 5.66
CA LEU A 47 16.46 7.08 4.71
C LEU A 47 16.35 6.62 3.25
N PRO A 48 15.69 7.40 2.36
CA PRO A 48 15.67 7.12 0.94
C PRO A 48 17.06 7.39 0.33
N ILE A 49 17.60 6.40 -0.38
CA ILE A 49 18.90 6.51 -1.05
C ILE A 49 18.69 6.60 -2.56
N PHE A 50 19.21 7.65 -3.18
CA PHE A 50 19.23 7.77 -4.63
C PHE A 50 20.37 6.94 -5.22
N ASN A 51 20.03 5.93 -6.03
CA ASN A 51 20.98 5.04 -6.69
C ASN A 51 20.44 4.53 -8.05
N LYS A 52 21.17 3.61 -8.69
CA LYS A 52 20.75 3.01 -9.97
C LYS A 52 19.41 2.27 -9.85
N THR A 53 19.12 1.65 -8.70
CA THR A 53 17.86 0.96 -8.43
C THR A 53 16.71 1.96 -8.26
N SER A 54 16.89 3.01 -7.45
CA SER A 54 15.87 4.06 -7.24
C SER A 54 15.52 4.77 -8.56
N SER A 55 16.51 4.97 -9.44
CA SER A 55 16.31 5.55 -10.77
C SER A 55 15.39 4.73 -11.68
N ARG A 56 15.33 3.41 -11.50
CA ARG A 56 14.44 2.53 -12.30
C ARG A 56 12.97 2.79 -12.00
N PHE A 57 12.61 3.15 -10.78
CA PHE A 57 11.21 3.46 -10.43
C PHE A 57 10.66 4.63 -11.24
N TYR A 58 11.50 5.61 -11.58
CA TYR A 58 11.10 6.76 -12.42
C TYR A 58 11.12 6.47 -13.92
N LYS A 59 11.85 5.45 -14.36
CA LYS A 59 11.99 5.07 -15.79
C LYS A 59 11.17 3.85 -16.18
N ALA A 60 10.46 3.24 -15.24
CA ALA A 60 9.69 2.03 -15.48
C ALA A 60 8.58 2.31 -16.50
N THR A 61 8.54 1.50 -17.56
CA THR A 61 7.43 1.50 -18.52
C THR A 61 6.21 0.78 -17.93
N VAL A 62 5.02 1.08 -18.44
CA VAL A 62 3.76 0.44 -18.00
C VAL A 62 3.91 -1.09 -18.05
N PRO A 63 3.84 -1.80 -16.90
CA PRO A 63 3.93 -3.24 -16.88
C PRO A 63 2.68 -3.88 -17.52
N THR A 64 2.85 -4.94 -18.30
CA THR A 64 1.75 -5.86 -18.60
C THR A 64 1.37 -6.59 -17.31
N GLY A 65 0.08 -6.66 -16.98
CA GLY A 65 -0.37 -7.30 -15.75
C GLY A 65 0.01 -8.78 -15.69
N ASP A 66 0.62 -9.21 -14.58
CA ASP A 66 1.08 -10.60 -14.38
C ASP A 66 -0.07 -11.59 -14.12
N TRP A 67 -1.27 -11.09 -13.80
CA TRP A 67 -2.46 -11.89 -13.52
C TRP A 67 -3.53 -11.71 -14.60
N SER A 68 -4.34 -12.74 -14.80
CA SER A 68 -5.47 -12.67 -15.73
C SER A 68 -6.55 -11.73 -15.19
N ASN A 69 -7.05 -10.87 -16.07
CA ASN A 69 -8.19 -10.02 -15.77
C ASN A 69 -9.49 -10.74 -16.16
N GLN A 70 -10.55 -10.55 -15.38
CA GLN A 70 -11.87 -11.04 -15.77
C GLN A 70 -12.31 -10.31 -17.05
N ASN A 71 -12.63 -11.07 -18.09
CA ASN A 71 -13.14 -10.51 -19.35
C ASN A 71 -14.53 -9.93 -19.10
N GLN A 72 -14.68 -8.62 -19.28
CA GLN A 72 -15.95 -7.91 -19.17
C GLN A 72 -16.82 -8.16 -20.41
N LYS A 73 -17.23 -9.42 -20.62
CA LYS A 73 -18.26 -9.78 -21.60
C LYS A 73 -19.54 -10.09 -20.83
N TYR A 74 -20.37 -9.07 -20.62
CA TYR A 74 -21.71 -9.27 -20.10
C TYR A 74 -22.52 -10.10 -21.10
N TYR A 75 -22.90 -11.31 -20.71
CA TYR A 75 -23.98 -12.04 -21.36
C TYR A 75 -25.28 -11.27 -21.09
N THR A 76 -25.85 -10.65 -22.12
CA THR A 76 -27.26 -10.24 -22.09
C THR A 76 -28.10 -11.51 -22.21
N PRO A 77 -28.91 -11.90 -21.21
CA PRO A 77 -29.91 -12.93 -21.45
C PRO A 77 -30.92 -12.32 -22.44
N ALA A 78 -31.06 -12.95 -23.61
CA ALA A 78 -32.13 -12.64 -24.54
C ALA A 78 -33.46 -12.74 -23.80
N LYS A 79 -34.23 -11.65 -23.77
CA LYS A 79 -35.61 -11.70 -23.29
C LYS A 79 -36.39 -12.59 -24.25
N ILE A 80 -36.84 -13.73 -23.75
CA ILE A 80 -37.89 -14.52 -24.40
C ILE A 80 -39.18 -13.72 -24.21
N VAL A 81 -39.70 -13.18 -25.31
CA VAL A 81 -41.11 -12.79 -25.46
C VAL A 81 -41.68 -13.68 -26.56
#